data_AF-A0A820Q501-F1
#
_entry.id   AF-A0A820Q501-F1
#
_cell.length_a   1.000
_cell.length_b   1.000
_cell.length_c   1.000
_cell.angle_alpha   90.00
_cell.angle_beta   90.00
_cell.angle_gamma   90.00
#
_symmetry.space_group_name_H-M   'P 1'
#
loop_
_entity.id
_entity.type
_entity.pdbx_description
1 polymer ?
#
loop_
_entity_poly.entity_id
_entity_poly.type
_entity_poly.pdbx_seq_one_letter_code
_entity_poly.pdbx_strand_id
1 'polypeptide(L)'
;MPRNKISDNIEGIVKYILTKNYSYYVIQQELARMNLNVSKSTISRIANKVGKQRQLCLLNSEKPKFHRRRHIATPSIVRRITSYINQENPPTVSLMAARCHISVGTTFRTIRDIIDARCRKKTPVHRLYPAIVEKRRSRAWRMYRRLSNEKYKNYLTTDEAWFYLDASRGIRDIYYVRSNQLPAEIKKIEKNDLHPVAVMVWAGASSHGKTQVYFIEHGTTITSKYYIEHIIEPLIEYDISRLFPGDMQKKMVLHQDSAPGHVAKYTISYMKEHNINVIIPLEWLPKSPDAAPMDYSIWGIMKEREHFYPSIAAVAAATSTTTTSTTSSATSTTITATATTLEGGQRFVRNLQVEDRIWTLSHDDKYFIEDKIIAMLHSEPKTTIYFYTFITIQGHSVSLSGSHNIVVIAKRETKSQFIRASN
;
A
#
# COMPACT_ATOMS: atom_id res chain seq x y z
N MET A 1 -33.23 -18.50 -46.69
CA MET A 1 -32.26 -19.46 -47.25
C MET A 1 -30.96 -18.76 -47.60
N PRO A 2 -29.80 -19.27 -47.17
CA PRO A 2 -28.51 -18.77 -47.67
C PRO A 2 -28.47 -19.02 -49.18
N ARG A 3 -28.26 -17.96 -49.97
CA ARG A 3 -28.15 -18.09 -51.44
C ARG A 3 -26.86 -18.83 -51.76
N ASN A 4 -26.94 -19.87 -52.59
CA ASN A 4 -25.75 -20.60 -53.07
C ASN A 4 -24.74 -19.60 -53.66
N LYS A 5 -23.54 -19.58 -53.08
CA LYS A 5 -22.44 -18.75 -53.55
C LYS A 5 -22.07 -19.23 -54.96
N ILE A 6 -22.11 -18.32 -55.93
CA ILE A 6 -21.66 -18.61 -57.31
C ILE A 6 -20.17 -18.95 -57.22
N SER A 7 -19.71 -19.98 -57.93
CA SER A 7 -18.30 -20.34 -57.93
C SER A 7 -17.46 -19.21 -58.53
N ASP A 8 -16.28 -18.96 -57.95
CA ASP A 8 -15.42 -17.85 -58.35
C ASP A 8 -14.97 -17.98 -59.83
N ASN A 9 -14.89 -19.21 -60.34
CA ASN A 9 -14.62 -19.51 -61.75
C ASN A 9 -15.74 -19.00 -62.68
N ILE A 10 -17.01 -19.31 -62.37
CA ILE A 10 -18.16 -18.82 -63.15
C ILE A 10 -18.23 -17.29 -63.09
N GLU A 11 -17.98 -16.68 -61.93
CA GLU A 11 -17.94 -15.22 -61.79
C GLU A 11 -16.83 -14.60 -62.66
N GLY A 12 -15.66 -15.24 -62.78
CA GLY A 12 -14.55 -14.82 -63.63
C GLY A 12 -14.88 -14.86 -65.12
N ILE A 13 -15.46 -15.96 -65.60
CA ILE A 13 -15.84 -16.12 -67.01
C ILE A 13 -16.90 -15.09 -67.41
N VAL A 14 -17.93 -14.89 -66.57
CA VAL A 14 -18.96 -13.88 -66.82
C VAL A 14 -18.36 -12.47 -66.90
N LYS A 15 -17.39 -12.13 -66.02
CA LYS A 15 -16.68 -10.84 -66.07
C LYS A 15 -15.90 -10.65 -67.37
N TYR A 16 -15.25 -11.70 -67.87
CA TYR A 16 -14.53 -11.64 -69.14
C TYR A 16 -15.48 -11.38 -70.31
N ILE A 17 -16.58 -12.14 -70.41
CA ILE A 17 -17.53 -11.97 -71.52
C ILE A 17 -18.22 -10.59 -71.45
N LEU A 18 -18.47 -10.06 -70.25
CA LEU A 18 -19.01 -8.70 -70.07
C LEU A 18 -18.10 -7.60 -70.67
N THR A 19 -16.79 -7.84 -70.85
CA THR A 19 -15.89 -6.87 -71.51
C THR A 19 -16.15 -6.74 -73.01
N LYS A 20 -16.82 -7.72 -73.63
CA LYS A 20 -17.14 -7.73 -75.07
C LYS A 20 -18.39 -6.92 -75.42
N ASN A 21 -19.03 -6.25 -74.44
CA ASN A 21 -20.24 -5.43 -74.60
C ASN A 21 -21.44 -6.15 -75.26
N TYR A 22 -21.53 -7.48 -75.10
CA TYR A 22 -22.67 -8.25 -75.57
C TYR A 22 -23.91 -8.05 -74.70
N SER A 23 -25.10 -8.23 -75.28
CA SER A 23 -26.35 -8.24 -74.52
C SER A 23 -26.38 -9.43 -73.56
N TYR A 24 -27.08 -9.30 -72.42
CA TYR A 24 -27.16 -10.39 -71.44
C TYR A 24 -27.73 -11.70 -72.00
N TYR A 25 -28.51 -11.64 -73.08
CA TYR A 25 -28.99 -12.82 -73.79
C TYR A 25 -27.87 -13.53 -74.55
N VAL A 26 -27.04 -12.78 -75.28
CA VAL A 26 -25.88 -13.34 -76.00
C VAL A 26 -24.87 -13.91 -75.02
N ILE A 27 -24.62 -13.24 -73.89
CA ILE A 27 -23.75 -13.74 -72.82
C ILE A 27 -24.30 -15.07 -72.25
N GLN A 28 -25.61 -15.17 -72.06
CA GLN A 28 -26.22 -16.41 -71.59
C GLN A 28 -26.06 -17.56 -72.60
N GLN A 29 -26.17 -17.29 -73.91
CA GLN A 29 -25.95 -18.30 -74.94
C GLN A 29 -24.49 -18.76 -75.02
N GLU A 30 -23.53 -17.83 -74.90
CA GLU A 30 -22.10 -18.14 -74.86
C GLU A 30 -21.74 -19.01 -73.66
N LEU A 31 -22.30 -18.71 -72.49
CA LEU A 31 -22.12 -19.55 -71.30
C LEU A 31 -22.74 -20.94 -71.48
N ALA A 32 -23.91 -21.02 -72.13
CA ALA A 32 -24.54 -22.30 -72.45
C ALA A 32 -23.69 -23.15 -73.41
N ARG A 33 -23.03 -22.54 -74.40
CA ARG A 33 -22.05 -23.22 -75.28
C ARG A 33 -20.85 -23.78 -74.52
N MET A 34 -20.48 -23.16 -73.41
CA MET A 34 -19.41 -23.61 -72.50
C MET A 34 -19.91 -24.59 -71.42
N ASN A 35 -21.12 -25.14 -71.54
CA ASN A 35 -21.79 -25.99 -70.55
C ASN A 35 -22.00 -25.33 -69.17
N LEU A 36 -22.09 -23.99 -69.12
CA LEU A 36 -22.34 -23.22 -67.90
C LEU A 36 -23.77 -22.66 -67.90
N ASN A 37 -24.65 -23.25 -67.09
CA ASN A 37 -26.04 -22.77 -66.97
C ASN A 37 -26.15 -21.62 -65.96
N VAL A 38 -26.11 -20.37 -66.46
CA VAL A 38 -26.22 -19.15 -65.64
C VAL A 38 -27.44 -18.33 -66.06
N SER A 39 -28.32 -18.00 -65.11
CA SER A 39 -29.50 -17.18 -65.41
C SER A 39 -29.13 -15.73 -65.79
N LYS A 40 -29.95 -15.07 -66.64
CA LYS A 40 -29.82 -13.63 -66.94
C LYS A 40 -29.80 -12.76 -65.67
N SER A 41 -30.59 -13.14 -64.66
CA SER A 41 -30.62 -12.42 -63.37
C SER A 41 -29.28 -12.47 -62.65
N THR A 42 -28.56 -13.58 -62.77
CA THR A 42 -27.22 -13.76 -62.20
C THR A 42 -26.19 -12.91 -62.95
N ILE A 43 -26.25 -12.91 -64.29
CA ILE A 43 -25.38 -12.08 -65.14
C ILE A 43 -25.57 -10.59 -64.82
N SER A 44 -26.82 -10.12 -64.73
CA SER A 44 -27.15 -8.75 -64.34
C SER A 44 -26.63 -8.38 -62.95
N ARG A 45 -26.73 -9.27 -61.95
CA ARG A 45 -26.16 -9.04 -60.62
C ARG A 45 -24.63 -8.92 -60.66
N ILE A 46 -23.95 -9.74 -61.46
CA ILE A 46 -22.49 -9.68 -61.61
C ILE A 46 -22.09 -8.37 -62.30
N ALA A 47 -22.78 -7.97 -63.37
CA ALA A 47 -22.56 -6.69 -64.05
C ALA A 47 -22.74 -5.49 -63.10
N ASN A 48 -23.83 -5.48 -62.31
CA ASN A 48 -24.07 -4.45 -61.29
C ASN A 48 -23.00 -4.44 -60.19
N LYS A 49 -22.48 -5.60 -59.79
CA LYS A 49 -21.38 -5.71 -58.82
C LYS A 49 -20.08 -5.11 -59.37
N VAL A 50 -19.77 -5.35 -60.65
CA VAL A 50 -18.62 -4.77 -61.34
C VAL A 50 -18.77 -3.25 -61.48
N GLY A 51 -19.95 -2.77 -61.90
CA GLY A 51 -20.25 -1.34 -62.00
C GLY A 51 -20.10 -0.61 -60.67
N LYS A 52 -20.69 -1.13 -59.59
CA LYS A 52 -20.53 -0.58 -58.23
C LYS A 52 -19.06 -0.58 -57.76
N GLN A 53 -18.29 -1.62 -58.10
CA GLN A 53 -16.89 -1.68 -57.74
C GLN A 53 -16.05 -0.65 -58.50
N ARG A 54 -16.32 -0.43 -59.80
CA ARG A 54 -15.71 0.66 -60.57
C ARG A 54 -16.05 2.03 -59.99
N GLN A 55 -17.32 2.27 -59.64
CA GLN A 55 -17.76 3.52 -59.04
C GLN A 55 -17.10 3.80 -57.69
N LEU A 56 -16.92 2.78 -56.84
CA LEU A 56 -16.20 2.89 -55.57
C LEU A 56 -14.70 3.19 -55.77
N CYS A 57 -14.06 2.56 -56.76
CA CYS A 57 -12.67 2.86 -57.14
C CYS A 57 -12.51 4.30 -57.65
N LEU A 58 -13.45 4.81 -58.43
CA LEU A 58 -13.44 6.19 -58.92
C LEU A 58 -13.60 7.23 -57.79
N LEU A 59 -14.33 6.87 -56.73
CA LEU A 59 -14.59 7.74 -55.57
C LEU A 59 -13.55 7.58 -54.44
N ASN A 60 -12.45 6.84 -54.65
CA ASN A 60 -11.46 6.47 -53.62
C ASN A 60 -12.11 5.96 -52.31
N SER A 61 -13.26 5.32 -52.41
CA SER A 61 -14.09 4.94 -51.26
C SER A 61 -14.02 3.43 -51.07
N GLU A 62 -13.65 2.99 -49.87
CA GLU A 62 -13.70 1.57 -49.53
C GLU A 62 -15.13 1.01 -49.59
N LYS A 63 -15.26 -0.29 -49.87
CA LYS A 63 -16.55 -0.97 -49.78
C LYS A 63 -17.10 -0.82 -48.35
N PRO A 64 -18.35 -0.34 -48.17
CA PRO A 64 -18.94 -0.24 -46.83
C PRO A 64 -19.05 -1.63 -46.22
N LYS A 65 -18.23 -1.90 -45.20
CA LYS A 65 -18.30 -3.12 -44.40
C LYS A 65 -19.50 -2.99 -43.47
N PHE A 66 -20.62 -3.65 -43.82
CA PHE A 66 -21.75 -3.76 -42.91
C PHE A 66 -21.39 -4.71 -41.77
N HIS A 67 -20.86 -4.16 -40.68
CA HIS A 67 -20.78 -4.84 -39.41
C HIS A 67 -22.11 -4.66 -38.71
N ARG A 68 -22.91 -5.72 -38.62
CA ARG A 68 -24.09 -5.72 -37.77
C ARG A 68 -23.62 -5.69 -36.31
N ARG A 69 -23.33 -4.50 -35.78
CA ARG A 69 -23.10 -4.31 -34.34
C ARG A 69 -24.40 -4.69 -33.65
N ARG A 70 -24.49 -5.89 -33.08
CA ARG A 70 -25.54 -6.20 -32.12
C ARG A 70 -25.29 -5.31 -30.91
N HIS A 71 -26.08 -4.25 -30.74
CA HIS A 71 -26.14 -3.54 -29.46
C HIS A 71 -26.76 -4.50 -28.45
N ILE A 72 -25.93 -5.25 -27.72
CA ILE A 72 -26.40 -6.22 -26.73
C ILE A 72 -27.09 -5.49 -25.56
N ALA A 73 -26.67 -4.25 -25.27
CA ALA A 73 -27.33 -3.36 -24.33
C ALA A 73 -28.25 -2.39 -25.09
N THR A 74 -29.55 -2.63 -25.07
CA THR A 74 -30.54 -1.66 -25.54
C THR A 74 -30.61 -0.46 -24.59
N PRO A 75 -31.05 0.73 -25.03
CA PRO A 75 -31.24 1.88 -24.14
C PRO A 75 -32.13 1.59 -22.92
N SER A 76 -33.06 0.63 -23.04
CA SER A 76 -33.88 0.15 -21.91
C SER A 76 -33.04 -0.60 -20.86
N ILE A 77 -32.18 -1.52 -21.30
CA ILE A 77 -31.27 -2.27 -20.42
C ILE A 77 -30.30 -1.33 -19.72
N VAL A 78 -29.72 -0.37 -20.47
CA VAL A 78 -28.81 0.64 -19.89
C VAL A 78 -29.53 1.39 -18.76
N ARG A 79 -30.73 1.92 -19.01
CA ARG A 79 -31.52 2.64 -17.99
C ARG A 79 -31.79 1.79 -16.74
N ARG A 80 -32.14 0.52 -16.92
CA ARG A 80 -32.35 -0.41 -15.79
C ARG A 80 -31.07 -0.60 -14.98
N ILE A 81 -29.95 -0.83 -15.63
CA ILE A 81 -28.66 -0.98 -14.95
C ILE A 81 -28.28 0.31 -14.21
N THR A 82 -28.46 1.48 -14.84
CA THR A 82 -28.23 2.78 -14.20
C THR A 82 -29.08 2.96 -12.94
N SER A 83 -30.35 2.55 -12.96
CA SER A 83 -31.22 2.64 -11.77
C SER A 83 -30.74 1.77 -10.60
N TYR A 84 -30.11 0.62 -10.87
CA TYR A 84 -29.54 -0.22 -9.82
C TYR A 84 -28.25 0.36 -9.24
N ILE A 85 -27.41 0.98 -10.08
CA ILE A 85 -26.15 1.58 -9.67
C ILE A 85 -26.36 2.79 -8.77
N ASN A 86 -27.39 3.59 -9.05
CA ASN A 86 -27.68 4.81 -8.31
C ASN A 86 -28.33 4.58 -6.93
N GLN A 87 -28.51 3.33 -6.52
CA GLN A 87 -28.97 2.99 -5.17
C GLN A 87 -27.83 3.20 -4.16
N GLU A 88 -28.16 3.53 -2.90
CA GLU A 88 -27.16 3.69 -1.83
C GLU A 88 -26.30 2.42 -1.63
N ASN A 89 -26.95 1.27 -1.81
CA ASN A 89 -26.35 -0.05 -1.75
C ASN A 89 -26.70 -0.83 -3.02
N PRO A 90 -25.91 -0.66 -4.10
CA PRO A 90 -26.21 -1.27 -5.38
C PRO A 90 -26.05 -2.80 -5.32
N PRO A 91 -26.89 -3.58 -6.03
CA PRO A 91 -26.78 -5.03 -6.08
C PRO A 91 -25.49 -5.49 -6.79
N THR A 92 -25.12 -6.76 -6.62
CA THR A 92 -23.95 -7.32 -7.32
C THR A 92 -24.20 -7.37 -8.83
N VAL A 93 -23.12 -7.34 -9.62
CA VAL A 93 -23.20 -7.42 -11.09
C VAL A 93 -23.93 -8.69 -11.54
N SER A 94 -23.73 -9.81 -10.83
CA SER A 94 -24.43 -11.07 -11.10
C SER A 94 -25.94 -10.96 -10.85
N LEU A 95 -26.34 -10.29 -9.77
CA LEU A 95 -27.77 -10.08 -9.48
C LEU A 95 -28.42 -9.10 -10.47
N MET A 96 -27.71 -8.03 -10.86
CA MET A 96 -28.15 -7.13 -11.93
C MET A 96 -28.34 -7.87 -13.25
N ALA A 97 -27.37 -8.74 -13.60
CA ALA A 97 -27.42 -9.55 -14.81
C ALA A 97 -28.63 -10.49 -14.83
N ALA A 98 -28.86 -11.20 -13.72
CA ALA A 98 -30.02 -12.09 -13.55
C ALA A 98 -31.35 -11.31 -13.68
N ARG A 99 -31.48 -10.15 -13.02
CA ARG A 99 -32.68 -9.30 -13.08
C ARG A 99 -32.92 -8.72 -14.47
N CYS A 100 -31.86 -8.38 -15.19
CA CYS A 100 -31.94 -7.84 -16.55
C CYS A 100 -31.99 -8.93 -17.64
N HIS A 101 -31.92 -10.22 -17.28
CA HIS A 101 -31.85 -11.36 -18.18
C HIS A 101 -30.73 -11.24 -19.23
N ILE A 102 -29.56 -10.79 -18.79
CA ILE A 102 -28.36 -10.64 -19.63
C ILE A 102 -27.18 -11.36 -18.98
N SER A 103 -26.12 -11.61 -19.77
CA SER A 103 -24.90 -12.19 -19.21
C SER A 103 -24.17 -11.20 -18.31
N VAL A 104 -23.50 -11.71 -17.28
CA VAL A 104 -22.67 -10.92 -16.34
C VAL A 104 -21.64 -10.06 -17.09
N GLY A 105 -21.00 -10.62 -18.13
CA GLY A 105 -20.05 -9.89 -18.95
C GLY A 105 -20.67 -8.73 -19.74
N THR A 106 -21.93 -8.84 -20.15
CA THR A 106 -22.66 -7.75 -20.81
C THR A 106 -23.01 -6.66 -19.82
N THR A 107 -23.48 -7.03 -18.62
CA THR A 107 -23.71 -6.08 -17.54
C THR A 107 -22.42 -5.32 -17.24
N PHE A 108 -21.30 -6.02 -17.02
CA PHE A 108 -20.01 -5.40 -16.72
C PHE A 108 -19.53 -4.43 -17.81
N ARG A 109 -19.60 -4.83 -19.09
CA ARG A 109 -19.28 -3.93 -20.22
C ARG A 109 -20.22 -2.74 -20.28
N THR A 110 -21.49 -2.91 -19.98
CA THR A 110 -22.44 -1.79 -19.95
C THR A 110 -22.07 -0.80 -18.84
N ILE A 111 -21.71 -1.29 -17.66
CA ILE A 111 -21.27 -0.45 -16.53
C ILE A 111 -19.98 0.29 -16.88
N ARG A 112 -18.98 -0.41 -17.41
CA ARG A 112 -17.65 0.14 -17.68
C ARG A 112 -17.57 0.99 -18.95
N ASP A 113 -18.13 0.52 -20.06
CA ASP A 113 -17.90 1.10 -21.38
C ASP A 113 -19.02 2.07 -21.82
N ILE A 114 -20.24 1.91 -21.29
CA ILE A 114 -21.40 2.75 -21.68
C ILE A 114 -21.75 3.76 -20.59
N ILE A 115 -21.86 3.29 -19.33
CA ILE A 115 -22.19 4.14 -18.18
C ILE A 115 -20.93 4.85 -17.62
N ASP A 116 -19.73 4.34 -17.96
CA ASP A 116 -18.43 4.82 -17.45
C ASP A 116 -18.35 4.84 -15.91
N ALA A 117 -18.93 3.83 -15.27
CA ALA A 117 -18.88 3.66 -13.83
C ALA A 117 -17.81 2.65 -13.42
N ARG A 118 -17.14 2.91 -12.29
CA ARG A 118 -16.14 2.02 -11.69
C ARG A 118 -16.60 1.53 -10.33
N CYS A 119 -16.54 0.22 -10.12
CA CYS A 119 -16.76 -0.36 -8.80
C CYS A 119 -15.56 -0.04 -7.88
N ARG A 120 -15.84 0.52 -6.71
CA ARG A 120 -14.86 0.79 -5.66
C ARG A 120 -15.30 0.11 -4.37
N LYS A 121 -14.34 -0.44 -3.63
CA LYS A 121 -14.61 -1.06 -2.33
C LYS A 121 -14.79 0.04 -1.29
N LYS A 122 -15.90 0.00 -0.52
CA LYS A 122 -16.08 0.86 0.66
C LYS A 122 -15.09 0.41 1.75
N THR A 123 -14.43 1.36 2.42
CA THR A 123 -13.62 1.07 3.60
C THR A 123 -14.55 1.00 4.82
N PRO A 124 -14.49 -0.05 5.65
CA PRO A 124 -15.26 -0.08 6.89
C PRO A 124 -14.78 1.03 7.83
N VAL A 125 -15.71 1.79 8.39
CA VAL A 125 -15.43 2.86 9.36
C VAL A 125 -16.33 2.69 10.58
N HIS A 126 -15.90 3.24 11.72
CA HIS A 126 -16.73 3.21 12.92
C HIS A 126 -18.04 3.97 12.70
N ARG A 127 -19.15 3.36 13.14
CA ARG A 127 -20.46 4.03 13.15
C ARG A 127 -20.44 5.18 14.16
N LEU A 128 -20.74 6.38 13.68
CA LEU A 128 -20.90 7.58 14.52
C LEU A 128 -22.37 7.79 14.85
N TYR A 129 -22.69 7.86 16.15
CA TYR A 129 -24.02 8.22 16.64
C TYR A 129 -24.16 9.75 16.69
N PRO A 130 -25.37 10.32 16.59
CA PRO A 130 -25.57 11.77 16.60
C PRO A 130 -24.88 12.50 17.77
N ALA A 131 -24.91 11.92 18.97
CA ALA A 131 -24.23 12.45 20.14
C ALA A 131 -22.69 12.51 19.99
N ILE A 132 -22.09 11.54 19.31
CA ILE A 132 -20.65 11.52 19.03
C ILE A 132 -20.32 12.57 17.96
N VAL A 133 -21.16 12.70 16.94
CA VAL A 133 -21.00 13.71 15.87
C VAL A 133 -20.99 15.12 16.47
N GLU A 134 -21.93 15.42 17.38
CA GLU A 134 -21.98 16.74 18.03
C GLU A 134 -20.76 17.00 18.94
N LYS A 135 -20.31 15.98 19.68
CA LYS A 135 -19.06 16.07 20.46
C LYS A 135 -17.85 16.32 19.54
N ARG A 136 -17.76 15.63 18.40
CA ARG A 136 -16.69 15.85 17.42
C ARG A 136 -16.74 17.26 16.87
N ARG A 137 -17.91 17.75 16.44
CA ARG A 137 -18.09 19.10 15.89
C ARG A 137 -17.67 20.20 16.88
N SER A 138 -18.20 20.13 18.10
CA SER A 138 -17.92 21.13 19.15
C SER A 138 -16.44 21.14 19.59
N ARG A 139 -15.81 19.97 19.73
CA ARG A 139 -14.40 19.84 20.12
C ARG A 139 -13.44 20.16 18.98
N ALA A 140 -13.80 19.86 17.72
CA ALA A 140 -12.99 20.19 16.54
C ALA A 140 -12.67 21.69 16.48
N TRP A 141 -13.67 22.55 16.70
CA TRP A 141 -13.46 24.00 16.68
C TRP A 141 -12.51 24.47 17.80
N ARG A 142 -12.62 23.86 19.00
CA ARG A 142 -11.72 24.17 20.11
C ARG A 142 -10.29 23.72 19.78
N MET A 143 -10.14 22.53 19.20
CA MET A 143 -8.84 21.99 18.79
C MET A 143 -8.20 22.86 17.71
N TYR A 144 -8.97 23.26 16.68
CA TYR A 144 -8.51 24.17 15.63
C TYR A 144 -7.91 25.45 16.22
N ARG A 145 -8.58 26.10 17.17
CA ARG A 145 -8.06 27.31 17.82
C ARG A 145 -6.77 27.05 18.62
N ARG A 146 -6.62 25.88 19.24
CA ARG A 146 -5.39 25.51 19.96
C ARG A 146 -4.21 25.25 19.03
N LEU A 147 -4.48 24.73 17.82
CA LEU A 147 -3.46 24.42 16.81
C LEU A 147 -3.14 25.61 15.88
N SER A 148 -4.07 26.54 15.72
CA SER A 148 -3.94 27.73 14.85
C SER A 148 -2.76 28.63 15.24
N ASN A 149 -2.37 29.54 14.32
CA ASN A 149 -1.27 30.48 14.52
C ASN A 149 0.05 29.78 14.88
N GLU A 150 0.38 28.74 14.13
CA GLU A 150 1.58 27.90 14.30
C GLU A 150 1.71 27.17 15.65
N LYS A 151 0.72 27.25 16.53
CA LYS A 151 0.74 26.58 17.85
C LYS A 151 0.81 25.06 17.74
N TYR A 152 0.39 24.48 16.61
CA TYR A 152 0.58 23.07 16.30
C TYR A 152 2.04 22.62 16.40
N LYS A 153 3.02 23.54 16.23
CA LYS A 153 4.45 23.22 16.37
C LYS A 153 4.83 22.79 17.80
N ASN A 154 4.03 23.18 18.79
CA ASN A 154 4.24 22.77 20.18
C ASN A 154 3.68 21.36 20.49
N TYR A 155 3.03 20.71 19.52
CA TYR A 155 2.40 19.42 19.76
C TYR A 155 3.32 18.27 19.36
N LEU A 156 3.46 17.31 20.28
CA LEU A 156 3.98 15.98 20.00
C LEU A 156 2.78 15.03 19.92
N THR A 157 2.47 14.52 18.73
CA THR A 157 1.43 13.49 18.58
C THR A 157 2.04 12.12 18.73
N THR A 158 1.36 11.23 19.45
CA THR A 158 1.83 9.89 19.77
C THR A 158 0.68 8.90 19.66
N ASP A 159 1.00 7.63 19.40
CA ASP A 159 0.02 6.56 19.27
C ASP A 159 0.70 5.19 19.33
N GLU A 160 -0.08 4.13 19.48
CA GLU A 160 0.34 2.74 19.42
C GLU A 160 -0.14 2.06 18.13
N ALA A 161 0.72 1.24 17.53
CA ALA A 161 0.35 0.45 16.37
C ALA A 161 0.88 -0.99 16.44
N TRP A 162 0.04 -1.92 15.99
CA TRP A 162 0.44 -3.30 15.71
C TRP A 162 1.05 -3.43 14.32
N PHE A 163 2.21 -4.08 14.26
CA PHE A 163 2.91 -4.53 13.05
C PHE A 163 2.91 -6.06 13.02
N TYR A 164 2.36 -6.64 11.97
CA TYR A 164 2.21 -8.10 11.84
C TYR A 164 3.36 -8.65 11.00
N LEU A 165 4.05 -9.67 11.52
CA LEU A 165 5.25 -10.21 10.86
C LEU A 165 4.93 -11.03 9.60
N ASP A 166 3.69 -11.48 9.47
CA ASP A 166 3.21 -12.20 8.30
C ASP A 166 2.74 -11.20 7.23
N ALA A 167 3.41 -11.20 6.08
CA ALA A 167 3.08 -10.40 4.89
C ALA A 167 1.63 -10.59 4.41
N SER A 168 1.00 -11.71 4.78
CA SER A 168 -0.38 -12.01 4.43
C SER A 168 -1.42 -11.43 5.41
N ARG A 169 -0.98 -10.87 6.55
CA ARG A 169 -1.81 -10.45 7.71
C ARG A 169 -2.66 -11.60 8.25
N GLY A 170 -2.10 -12.82 8.20
CA GLY A 170 -2.78 -14.08 8.53
C GLY A 170 -3.30 -14.82 7.30
N ILE A 171 -3.95 -15.96 7.55
CA ILE A 171 -4.45 -16.87 6.51
C ILE A 171 -5.52 -16.16 5.66
N ARG A 172 -5.37 -16.17 4.34
CA ARG A 172 -6.33 -15.57 3.39
C ARG A 172 -7.25 -16.63 2.80
N ASP A 173 -8.50 -16.24 2.53
CA ASP A 173 -9.52 -17.08 1.86
C ASP A 173 -9.27 -17.30 0.35
N ILE A 174 -8.05 -17.01 -0.14
CA ILE A 174 -7.73 -17.00 -1.56
C ILE A 174 -6.58 -17.97 -1.83
N TYR A 175 -6.81 -18.90 -2.76
CA TYR A 175 -5.78 -19.75 -3.35
C TYR A 175 -5.88 -19.68 -4.88
N TYR A 176 -4.73 -19.75 -5.56
CA TYR A 176 -4.68 -19.86 -7.02
C TYR A 176 -4.40 -21.30 -7.40
N VAL A 177 -5.30 -21.94 -8.15
CA VAL A 177 -5.07 -23.28 -8.73
C VAL A 177 -4.94 -23.21 -10.25
N ARG A 178 -4.06 -24.05 -10.79
CA ARG A 178 -3.89 -24.27 -12.25
C ARG A 178 -4.74 -25.44 -12.78
N SER A 179 -5.30 -26.26 -11.89
CA SER A 179 -6.08 -27.47 -12.19
C SER A 179 -7.45 -27.41 -11.51
N ASN A 180 -8.47 -28.03 -12.12
CA ASN A 180 -9.83 -28.13 -11.55
C ASN A 180 -9.92 -29.06 -10.34
N GLN A 181 -8.86 -29.80 -10.01
CA GLN A 181 -8.82 -30.66 -8.83
C GLN A 181 -8.11 -29.96 -7.68
N LEU A 182 -8.87 -29.63 -6.64
CA LEU A 182 -8.33 -29.15 -5.37
C LEU A 182 -8.18 -30.31 -4.37
N PRO A 183 -6.99 -30.51 -3.80
CA PRO A 183 -6.82 -31.31 -2.58
C PRO A 183 -7.78 -30.83 -1.49
N ALA A 184 -8.36 -31.77 -0.75
CA ALA A 184 -9.34 -31.47 0.28
C ALA A 184 -8.74 -30.70 1.47
N GLU A 185 -7.42 -30.81 1.71
CA GLU A 185 -6.74 -30.05 2.76
C GLU A 185 -6.68 -28.54 2.45
N ILE A 186 -6.45 -28.15 1.18
CA ILE A 186 -6.36 -26.73 0.76
C ILE A 186 -7.72 -26.02 0.86
N LYS A 187 -8.83 -26.77 0.87
CA LYS A 187 -10.19 -26.22 1.07
C LYS A 187 -10.50 -25.89 2.53
N LYS A 188 -9.63 -26.28 3.46
CA LYS A 188 -9.81 -26.04 4.89
C LYS A 188 -8.87 -24.93 5.32
N ILE A 189 -9.42 -23.90 5.92
CA ILE A 189 -8.65 -22.93 6.69
C ILE A 189 -8.69 -23.45 8.12
N GLU A 190 -7.55 -23.93 8.61
CA GLU A 190 -7.40 -24.15 10.04
C GLU A 190 -7.47 -22.78 10.70
N LYS A 191 -8.50 -22.56 11.52
CA LYS A 191 -8.50 -21.44 12.45
C LYS A 191 -7.40 -21.75 13.46
N ASN A 192 -6.20 -21.23 13.22
CA ASN A 192 -5.20 -21.19 14.27
C ASN A 192 -5.78 -20.34 15.41
N ASP A 193 -5.89 -20.93 16.60
CA ASP A 193 -6.20 -20.20 17.85
C ASP A 193 -5.05 -19.26 18.25
N LEU A 194 -3.92 -19.35 17.56
CA LEU A 194 -2.75 -18.50 17.73
C LEU A 194 -2.95 -17.20 16.97
N HIS A 195 -3.07 -16.10 17.72
CA HIS A 195 -3.03 -14.75 17.17
C HIS A 195 -1.79 -14.58 16.28
N PRO A 196 -1.92 -13.94 15.10
CA PRO A 196 -0.76 -13.69 14.23
C PRO A 196 0.33 -12.96 15.02
N VAL A 197 1.56 -13.45 14.93
CA VAL A 197 2.70 -12.86 15.66
C VAL A 197 2.83 -11.40 15.23
N ALA A 198 2.66 -10.51 16.19
CA ALA A 198 2.63 -9.09 15.98
C ALA A 198 3.45 -8.39 17.05
N VAL A 199 4.10 -7.29 16.64
CA VAL A 199 4.84 -6.42 17.53
C VAL A 199 4.02 -5.15 17.70
N MET A 200 3.79 -4.75 18.94
CA MET A 200 3.18 -3.46 19.24
C MET A 200 4.30 -2.44 19.42
N VAL A 201 4.14 -1.29 18.76
CA VAL A 201 5.10 -0.19 18.87
C VAL A 201 4.38 1.07 19.28
N TRP A 202 5.10 1.90 20.01
CA TRP A 202 4.71 3.26 20.34
C TRP A 202 5.69 4.22 19.65
N ALA A 203 5.16 5.28 19.04
CA ALA A 203 6.01 6.35 18.51
C ALA A 203 5.25 7.66 18.46
N GLY A 204 5.99 8.73 18.19
CA GLY A 204 5.46 10.06 18.03
C GLY A 204 6.17 10.91 17.00
N ALA A 205 5.50 11.99 16.61
CA ALA A 205 6.00 12.99 15.69
C ALA A 205 5.55 14.40 16.07
N SER A 206 6.41 15.37 15.76
CA SER A 206 6.18 16.80 15.94
C SER A 206 6.76 17.57 14.75
N SER A 207 6.54 18.89 14.69
CA SER A 207 7.23 19.73 13.68
C SER A 207 8.74 19.77 13.85
N HIS A 208 9.26 19.46 15.05
CA HIS A 208 10.70 19.44 15.36
C HIS A 208 11.35 18.09 15.04
N GLY A 209 10.54 17.08 14.67
CA GLY A 209 11.01 15.74 14.34
C GLY A 209 10.18 14.66 15.03
N LYS A 210 10.65 13.42 14.86
CA LYS A 210 10.05 12.20 15.41
C LYS A 210 10.74 11.76 16.70
N THR A 211 10.04 10.96 17.50
CA THR A 211 10.59 10.22 18.65
C THR A 211 11.41 9.02 18.18
N GLN A 212 12.00 8.31 19.12
CA GLN A 212 12.35 6.91 18.95
C GLN A 212 11.09 6.04 18.78
N VAL A 213 11.28 4.82 18.26
CA VAL A 213 10.22 3.80 18.24
C VAL A 213 10.41 2.93 19.47
N TYR A 214 9.41 2.92 20.34
CA TYR A 214 9.43 2.16 21.58
C TYR A 214 8.68 0.86 21.35
N PHE A 215 9.35 -0.27 21.58
CA PHE A 215 8.76 -1.59 21.43
C PHE A 215 8.04 -1.97 22.71
N ILE A 216 6.78 -2.38 22.58
CA ILE A 216 6.00 -2.86 23.71
C ILE A 216 6.06 -4.39 23.72
N GLU A 217 6.36 -4.94 24.89
CA GLU A 217 6.52 -6.37 25.08
C GLU A 217 5.25 -7.16 24.71
N HIS A 218 5.44 -8.31 24.06
CA HIS A 218 4.35 -9.14 23.60
C HIS A 218 3.56 -9.73 24.78
N GLY A 219 2.23 -9.63 24.72
CA GLY A 219 1.33 -10.15 25.75
C GLY A 219 1.20 -9.24 26.99
N THR A 220 1.92 -8.12 27.05
CA THR A 220 1.83 -7.18 28.16
C THR A 220 0.63 -6.25 28.01
N THR A 221 -0.16 -6.11 29.07
CA THR A 221 -1.21 -5.09 29.13
C THR A 221 -0.58 -3.75 29.46
N ILE A 222 -0.81 -2.72 28.63
CA ILE A 222 -0.33 -1.35 28.89
C ILE A 222 -1.10 -0.78 30.09
N THR A 223 -0.59 -1.02 31.29
CA THR A 223 -1.04 -0.37 32.52
C THR A 223 -0.44 1.02 32.61
N SER A 224 -1.00 1.88 33.47
CA SER A 224 -0.45 3.23 33.73
C SER A 224 1.00 3.17 34.21
N LYS A 225 1.35 2.20 35.06
CA LYS A 225 2.73 2.01 35.54
C LYS A 225 3.68 1.62 34.41
N TYR A 226 3.31 0.62 33.61
CA TYR A 226 4.11 0.19 32.47
C TYR A 226 4.35 1.35 31.48
N TYR A 227 3.27 2.10 31.18
CA TYR A 227 3.32 3.24 30.28
C TYR A 227 4.31 4.30 30.76
N ILE A 228 4.31 4.61 32.06
CA ILE A 228 5.25 5.59 32.62
C ILE A 228 6.69 5.09 32.50
N GLU A 229 6.98 3.91 33.05
CA GLU A 229 8.36 3.38 33.18
C GLU A 229 9.01 3.09 31.82
N HIS A 230 8.26 2.54 30.85
CA HIS A 230 8.84 2.04 29.61
C HIS A 230 8.68 3.01 28.44
N ILE A 231 7.75 3.98 28.53
CA ILE A 231 7.48 4.92 27.44
C ILE A 231 7.76 6.35 27.89
N ILE A 232 7.09 6.83 28.96
CA ILE A 232 7.12 8.25 29.32
C ILE A 232 8.46 8.68 29.90
N GLU A 233 9.05 7.90 30.80
CA GLU A 233 10.37 8.20 31.37
C GLU A 233 11.45 8.34 30.29
N PRO A 234 11.67 7.33 29.43
CA PRO A 234 12.59 7.44 28.30
C PRO A 234 12.24 8.56 27.32
N LEU A 235 10.95 8.82 27.08
CA LEU A 235 10.49 9.90 26.21
C LEU A 235 10.90 11.26 26.75
N ILE A 236 10.76 11.47 28.05
CA ILE A 236 11.14 12.73 28.71
C ILE A 236 12.64 12.93 28.63
N GLU A 237 13.39 11.92 29.05
CA GLU A 237 14.85 11.98 29.14
C GLU A 237 15.48 12.27 27.79
N TYR A 238 15.10 11.52 26.76
CA TYR A 238 15.75 11.59 25.45
C TYR A 238 14.99 12.46 24.44
N ASP A 239 13.75 12.12 24.13
CA ASP A 239 13.05 12.66 22.97
C ASP A 239 12.50 14.06 23.21
N ILE A 240 11.91 14.33 24.38
CA ILE A 240 11.38 15.65 24.72
C ILE A 240 12.52 16.65 24.89
N SER A 241 13.58 16.28 25.63
CA SER A 241 14.79 17.09 25.76
C SER A 241 15.40 17.47 24.42
N ARG A 242 15.38 16.55 23.44
CA ARG A 242 15.92 16.75 22.08
C ARG A 242 14.98 17.55 21.17
N LEU A 243 13.67 17.26 21.19
CA LEU A 243 12.68 17.85 20.29
C LEU A 243 12.18 19.22 20.77
N PHE A 244 12.18 19.46 22.07
CA PHE A 244 11.65 20.68 22.70
C PHE A 244 12.63 21.25 23.74
N PRO A 245 13.88 21.61 23.36
CA PRO A 245 14.88 22.07 24.30
C PRO A 245 14.51 23.40 24.98
N GLY A 246 14.95 23.56 26.23
CA GLY A 246 14.82 24.80 27.00
C GLY A 246 13.36 25.18 27.27
N ASP A 247 13.01 26.45 27.08
CA ASP A 247 11.67 26.95 27.39
C ASP A 247 10.56 26.42 26.46
N MET A 248 10.91 25.72 25.37
CA MET A 248 9.92 25.09 24.49
C MET A 248 9.18 23.94 25.18
N GLN A 249 9.84 23.18 26.06
CA GLN A 249 9.21 22.08 26.81
C GLN A 249 7.97 22.54 27.60
N LYS A 250 8.03 23.73 28.23
CA LYS A 250 6.91 24.29 29.01
C LYS A 250 5.66 24.54 28.16
N LYS A 251 5.84 24.79 26.87
CA LYS A 251 4.75 25.03 25.91
C LYS A 251 4.33 23.75 25.20
N MET A 252 5.12 22.68 25.30
CA MET A 252 4.85 21.41 24.64
C MET A 252 3.52 20.83 25.13
N VAL A 253 2.75 20.28 24.19
CA VAL A 253 1.54 19.53 24.47
C VAL A 253 1.67 18.12 23.88
N LEU A 254 1.60 17.11 24.74
CA LEU A 254 1.50 15.72 24.34
C LEU A 254 0.06 15.42 23.90
N HIS A 255 -0.09 14.98 22.66
CA HIS A 255 -1.34 14.52 22.08
C HIS A 255 -1.34 12.99 21.99
N GLN A 256 -2.25 12.38 22.73
CA GLN A 256 -2.47 10.93 22.79
C GLN A 256 -3.98 10.66 22.84
N ASP A 257 -4.37 9.42 22.57
CA ASP A 257 -5.76 9.00 22.65
C ASP A 257 -6.27 8.91 24.12
N SER A 258 -7.50 8.43 24.32
CA SER A 258 -8.07 8.30 25.66
C SER A 258 -8.04 6.86 26.19
N ALA A 259 -7.03 6.07 25.81
CA ALA A 259 -6.84 4.72 26.36
C ALA A 259 -6.71 4.76 27.90
N PRO A 260 -7.17 3.72 28.62
CA PRO A 260 -7.18 3.70 30.07
C PRO A 260 -5.82 4.01 30.73
N GLY A 261 -4.72 3.53 30.14
CA GLY A 261 -3.37 3.82 30.63
C GLY A 261 -2.97 5.30 30.50
N HIS A 262 -3.40 5.98 29.43
CA HIS A 262 -3.06 7.38 29.16
C HIS A 262 -3.80 8.35 30.08
N VAL A 263 -5.06 8.03 30.40
CA VAL A 263 -5.97 8.90 31.16
C VAL A 263 -6.02 8.56 32.65
N ALA A 264 -5.28 7.54 33.08
CA ALA A 264 -5.17 7.15 34.48
C ALA A 264 -4.66 8.34 35.32
N LYS A 265 -5.22 8.50 36.52
CA LYS A 265 -4.81 9.58 37.43
C LYS A 265 -3.31 9.60 37.68
N TYR A 266 -2.71 8.41 37.81
CA TYR A 266 -1.28 8.26 38.04
C TYR A 266 -0.45 8.80 36.87
N THR A 267 -0.77 8.42 35.62
CA THR A 267 -0.13 8.96 34.40
C THR A 267 -0.28 10.48 34.30
N ILE A 268 -1.48 11.01 34.53
CA ILE A 268 -1.73 12.46 34.42
C ILE A 268 -0.98 13.25 35.50
N SER A 269 -0.91 12.75 36.74
CA SER A 269 -0.11 13.37 37.80
C SER A 269 1.37 13.38 37.47
N TYR A 270 1.90 12.25 37.00
CA TYR A 270 3.31 12.14 36.58
C TYR A 270 3.66 13.15 35.48
N MET A 271 2.85 13.22 34.42
CA MET A 271 3.06 14.21 33.35
C MET A 271 3.07 15.65 33.86
N LYS A 272 2.19 15.96 34.82
CA LYS A 272 2.11 17.30 35.42
C LYS A 272 3.35 17.63 36.26
N GLU A 273 3.84 16.67 37.04
CA GLU A 273 5.07 16.81 37.85
C GLU A 273 6.30 17.07 36.97
N HIS A 274 6.32 16.51 35.76
CA HIS A 274 7.38 16.70 34.75
C HIS A 274 7.13 17.85 33.77
N ASN A 275 6.18 18.76 34.06
CA ASN A 275 5.84 19.93 33.25
C ASN A 275 5.40 19.61 31.79
N ILE A 276 4.73 18.49 31.58
CA ILE A 276 4.22 18.08 30.28
C ILE A 276 2.72 18.37 30.23
N ASN A 277 2.33 19.28 29.34
CA ASN A 277 0.90 19.50 29.10
C ASN A 277 0.36 18.33 28.27
N VAL A 278 -0.83 17.85 28.60
CA VAL A 278 -1.50 16.75 27.87
C VAL A 278 -2.86 17.20 27.37
N ILE A 279 -3.31 16.67 26.22
CA ILE A 279 -4.71 16.81 25.83
C ILE A 279 -5.57 15.89 26.70
N ILE A 280 -6.47 16.46 27.49
CA ILE A 280 -7.37 15.65 28.34
C ILE A 280 -8.54 15.09 27.51
N PRO A 281 -9.18 13.98 27.95
CA PRO A 281 -10.27 13.32 27.20
C PRO A 281 -11.48 14.20 26.87
N LEU A 282 -11.71 15.26 27.65
CA LEU A 282 -12.79 16.21 27.41
C LEU A 282 -12.50 17.14 26.21
N GLU A 283 -11.23 17.32 25.87
CA GLU A 283 -10.77 18.18 24.78
C GLU A 283 -10.57 17.41 23.47
N TRP A 284 -10.22 16.13 23.56
CA TRP A 284 -10.01 15.27 22.40
C TRP A 284 -11.32 14.85 21.70
N LEU A 285 -11.27 14.61 20.40
CA LEU A 285 -12.44 14.19 19.62
C LEU A 285 -12.65 12.67 19.77
N PRO A 286 -13.80 12.20 20.28
CA PRO A 286 -14.03 10.76 20.48
C PRO A 286 -14.09 10.01 19.15
N LYS A 287 -13.49 8.81 19.08
CA LYS A 287 -13.45 7.94 17.89
C LYS A 287 -12.96 8.68 16.64
N SER A 288 -11.82 9.37 16.74
CA SER A 288 -11.32 10.24 15.67
C SER A 288 -9.90 9.93 15.21
N PRO A 289 -9.63 8.71 14.71
CA PRO A 289 -8.33 8.41 14.09
C PRO A 289 -8.06 9.31 12.88
N ASP A 290 -9.11 9.82 12.22
CA ASP A 290 -9.02 10.79 11.13
C ASP A 290 -8.50 12.17 11.54
N ALA A 291 -8.43 12.46 12.84
CA ALA A 291 -7.87 13.69 13.38
C ALA A 291 -6.47 13.49 14.02
N ALA A 292 -6.01 12.25 14.19
CA ALA A 292 -4.72 11.91 14.80
C ALA A 292 -3.66 11.66 13.72
N PRO A 293 -2.58 12.47 13.63
CA PRO A 293 -1.60 12.34 12.55
C PRO A 293 -0.84 11.01 12.50
N MET A 294 -0.69 10.35 13.66
CA MET A 294 -0.12 9.00 13.71
C MET A 294 -1.01 8.01 12.95
N ASP A 295 -2.33 8.01 13.25
CA ASP A 295 -3.35 7.16 12.63
C ASP A 295 -3.56 7.43 11.14
N TYR A 296 -3.91 8.67 10.76
CA TYR A 296 -4.37 8.95 9.39
C TYR A 296 -3.23 8.97 8.36
N SER A 297 -1.97 9.06 8.80
CA SER A 297 -0.82 9.24 7.90
C SER A 297 0.37 8.37 8.25
N ILE A 298 1.02 8.60 9.40
CA ILE A 298 2.37 8.08 9.67
C ILE A 298 2.38 6.55 9.70
N TRP A 299 1.44 5.93 10.41
CA TRP A 299 1.32 4.48 10.44
C TRP A 299 0.98 3.87 9.09
N GLY A 300 0.17 4.55 8.28
CA GLY A 300 -0.12 4.12 6.91
C GLY A 300 1.15 4.02 6.06
N ILE A 301 1.98 5.07 6.10
CA ILE A 301 3.26 5.13 5.38
C ILE A 301 4.23 4.06 5.88
N MET A 302 4.34 3.87 7.20
CA MET A 302 5.24 2.87 7.78
C MET A 302 4.83 1.44 7.42
N LYS A 303 3.54 1.11 7.55
CA LYS A 303 3.02 -0.22 7.20
C LYS A 303 3.15 -0.51 5.71
N GLU A 304 2.94 0.48 4.85
CA GLU A 304 3.17 0.30 3.40
C GLU A 304 4.63 -0.05 3.11
N ARG A 305 5.59 0.65 3.72
CA ARG A 305 7.03 0.38 3.53
C ARG A 305 7.49 -0.97 4.07
N GLU A 306 6.95 -1.42 5.21
CA GLU A 306 7.20 -2.78 5.73
C GLU A 306 6.77 -3.86 4.73
N HIS A 307 5.65 -3.67 4.02
CA HIS A 307 5.20 -4.64 3.02
C HIS A 307 6.19 -4.76 1.83
N PHE A 308 7.04 -3.74 1.61
CA PHE A 308 8.12 -3.78 0.60
C PHE A 308 9.44 -4.30 1.15
N TYR A 309 9.70 -4.18 2.46
CA TYR A 309 10.92 -4.64 3.12
C TYR A 309 10.56 -5.35 4.44
N PRO A 310 10.49 -6.69 4.47
CA PRO A 310 10.16 -7.45 5.68
C PRO A 310 11.35 -7.43 6.67
N SER A 311 11.67 -6.26 7.24
CA SER A 311 12.76 -6.07 8.20
C SER A 311 12.31 -6.17 9.66
N ILE A 312 10.99 -6.06 9.95
CA ILE A 312 10.44 -6.17 11.31
C ILE A 312 10.29 -7.66 11.73
N ALA A 313 10.03 -8.57 10.77
CA ALA A 313 9.94 -10.01 11.02
C ALA A 313 11.24 -10.63 11.57
N ALA A 314 12.40 -10.09 11.18
CA ALA A 314 13.70 -10.54 11.69
C ALA A 314 13.95 -10.09 13.14
N VAL A 315 13.44 -8.92 13.54
CA VAL A 315 13.61 -8.34 14.88
C VAL A 315 12.94 -9.20 15.96
N ALA A 316 11.67 -9.58 15.74
CA ALA A 316 10.92 -10.37 16.71
C ALA A 316 11.45 -11.81 16.87
N ALA A 317 12.00 -12.40 15.80
CA ALA A 317 12.66 -13.70 15.88
C ALA A 317 13.96 -13.63 16.73
N ALA A 318 14.70 -12.52 16.64
CA ALA A 318 15.90 -12.31 17.45
C ALA A 318 15.56 -12.09 18.94
N THR A 319 14.52 -11.31 19.28
CA THR A 319 14.14 -11.05 20.68
C THR A 319 13.52 -12.26 21.37
N SER A 320 12.82 -13.14 20.63
CA SER A 320 12.17 -14.34 21.19
C SER A 320 13.15 -15.47 21.54
N THR A 321 14.35 -15.48 20.94
CA THR A 321 15.31 -16.58 21.10
C THR A 321 16.14 -16.45 22.39
N THR A 322 16.23 -15.25 22.99
CA THR A 322 17.10 -15.00 24.15
C THR A 322 16.50 -15.49 25.48
N THR A 323 15.21 -15.83 25.56
CA THR A 323 14.58 -16.27 26.82
C THR A 323 14.57 -17.78 27.04
N THR A 324 15.15 -18.58 26.12
CA THR A 324 15.27 -20.04 26.35
C THR A 324 16.72 -20.41 26.55
N SER A 325 17.09 -20.58 27.82
CA SER A 325 18.32 -21.18 28.33
C SER A 325 19.25 -21.85 27.31
N THR A 326 20.43 -21.30 27.09
CA THR A 326 21.61 -22.12 26.81
C THR A 326 22.84 -21.48 27.44
N THR A 327 23.32 -22.12 28.51
CA THR A 327 24.68 -21.96 29.02
C THR A 327 25.64 -22.28 27.88
N SER A 328 26.15 -21.26 27.21
CA SER A 328 27.35 -21.39 26.38
C SER A 328 28.14 -20.10 26.44
N SER A 329 29.38 -20.24 26.90
CA SER A 329 30.36 -19.17 27.06
C SER A 329 30.66 -18.52 25.71
N ALA A 330 30.09 -17.34 25.45
CA ALA A 330 30.57 -16.44 24.41
C ALA A 330 31.62 -15.52 25.02
N THR A 331 32.86 -15.63 24.54
CA THR A 331 34.00 -14.81 24.95
C THR A 331 33.83 -13.39 24.40
N SER A 332 33.21 -12.49 25.18
CA SER A 332 33.21 -11.06 24.88
C SER A 332 34.61 -10.49 25.14
N THR A 333 35.27 -9.99 24.11
CA THR A 333 36.56 -9.30 24.26
C THR A 333 36.29 -7.86 24.67
N THR A 334 36.32 -7.60 25.98
CA THR A 334 36.25 -6.26 26.56
C THR A 334 37.62 -5.60 26.46
N ILE A 335 37.76 -4.53 25.68
CA ILE A 335 39.01 -3.76 25.60
C ILE A 335 38.86 -2.50 26.46
N THR A 336 39.71 -2.39 27.48
CA THR A 336 39.77 -1.23 28.37
C THR A 336 40.35 -0.01 27.62
N ALA A 337 39.75 1.15 27.83
CA ALA A 337 40.15 2.41 27.20
C ALA A 337 41.55 2.85 27.65
N THR A 338 42.56 2.47 26.88
CA THR A 338 43.72 3.32 26.59
C THR A 338 43.74 3.55 25.09
N ALA A 339 43.91 4.81 24.68
CA ALA A 339 43.85 5.27 23.30
C ALA A 339 44.84 4.50 22.41
N THR A 340 44.39 3.35 21.91
CA THR A 340 45.12 2.50 21.01
C THR A 340 44.21 2.32 19.80
N THR A 341 44.65 2.90 18.69
CA THR A 341 43.97 2.94 17.40
C THR A 341 43.38 1.58 17.02
N LEU A 342 42.06 1.44 17.12
CA LEU A 342 41.30 0.32 16.58
C LEU A 342 41.35 0.41 15.05
N GLU A 343 41.79 -0.66 14.38
CA GLU A 343 41.82 -0.74 12.91
C GLU A 343 40.40 -0.77 12.35
N GLY A 344 39.99 0.29 11.64
CA GLY A 344 38.69 0.37 10.98
C GLY A 344 38.69 1.24 9.74
N GLY A 345 38.09 0.74 8.64
CA GLY A 345 37.92 1.44 7.37
C GLY A 345 36.55 2.11 7.21
N GLN A 346 36.53 3.35 6.69
CA GLN A 346 35.34 4.20 6.61
C GLN A 346 34.25 3.71 5.64
N ARG A 347 32.97 3.83 6.02
CA ARG A 347 31.79 3.65 5.15
C ARG A 347 30.73 4.73 5.42
N PHE A 348 30.07 5.22 4.37
CA PHE A 348 28.92 6.10 4.52
C PHE A 348 27.74 5.36 5.16
N VAL A 349 26.97 6.04 6.01
CA VAL A 349 25.81 5.44 6.71
C VAL A 349 24.80 4.84 5.72
N ARG A 350 24.64 5.45 4.54
CA ARG A 350 23.81 4.93 3.44
C ARG A 350 24.25 3.61 2.82
N ASN A 351 25.47 3.18 3.12
CA ASN A 351 26.04 1.94 2.62
C ASN A 351 26.13 0.85 3.70
N LEU A 352 25.58 1.09 4.90
CA LEU A 352 25.46 0.08 5.94
C LEU A 352 24.43 -0.97 5.53
N GLN A 353 24.75 -2.23 5.78
CA GLN A 353 23.85 -3.36 5.57
C GLN A 353 23.60 -4.11 6.87
N VAL A 354 22.48 -4.84 6.91
CA VAL A 354 22.28 -5.90 7.92
C VAL A 354 23.48 -6.85 7.83
N GLU A 355 23.98 -7.29 8.99
CA GLU A 355 25.19 -8.07 9.20
C GLU A 355 26.52 -7.30 9.29
N ASP A 356 26.56 -6.00 8.96
CA ASP A 356 27.76 -5.18 9.19
C ASP A 356 28.05 -5.08 10.70
N ARG A 357 29.34 -5.16 11.06
CA ARG A 357 29.81 -5.00 12.43
C ARG A 357 30.07 -3.53 12.75
N ILE A 358 29.62 -3.10 13.91
CA ILE A 358 29.72 -1.74 14.39
C ILE A 358 30.18 -1.73 15.86
N TRP A 359 30.78 -0.64 16.28
CA TRP A 359 31.13 -0.43 17.68
C TRP A 359 30.17 0.58 18.30
N THR A 360 29.44 0.17 19.32
CA THR A 360 28.53 1.03 20.10
C THR A 360 29.14 1.32 21.46
N LEU A 361 28.87 2.50 22.02
CA LEU A 361 29.29 2.84 23.37
C LEU A 361 28.42 2.09 24.40
N SER A 362 29.01 1.60 25.48
CA SER A 362 28.30 0.94 26.57
C SER A 362 27.34 1.90 27.28
N HIS A 363 26.32 1.38 27.97
CA HIS A 363 25.30 2.18 28.67
C HIS A 363 25.88 3.14 29.74
N ASP A 364 27.11 2.88 30.21
CA ASP A 364 27.85 3.72 31.14
C ASP A 364 28.91 4.62 30.47
N ASP A 365 28.90 4.70 29.14
CA ASP A 365 29.78 5.49 28.26
C ASP A 365 31.29 5.19 28.40
N LYS A 366 31.67 4.07 29.02
CA LYS A 366 33.07 3.75 29.35
C LYS A 366 33.78 2.82 28.36
N TYR A 367 33.04 2.00 27.63
CA TYR A 367 33.61 0.96 26.78
C TYR A 367 32.94 0.96 25.41
N PHE A 368 33.72 0.64 24.39
CA PHE A 368 33.16 0.30 23.08
C PHE A 368 32.89 -1.20 23.04
N ILE A 369 31.67 -1.54 22.62
CA ILE A 369 31.19 -2.90 22.48
C ILE A 369 31.04 -3.18 20.99
N GLU A 370 31.69 -4.25 20.51
CA GLU A 370 31.49 -4.73 19.13
C GLU A 370 30.13 -5.42 19.05
N ASP A 371 29.31 -4.97 18.12
CA ASP A 371 27.98 -5.52 17.90
C ASP A 371 27.67 -5.60 16.40
N LYS A 372 26.62 -6.34 16.05
CA LYS A 372 26.25 -6.63 14.68
C LYS A 372 24.87 -6.07 14.39
N ILE A 373 24.73 -5.38 13.25
CA ILE A 373 23.43 -4.85 12.81
C ILE A 373 22.52 -6.02 12.44
N ILE A 374 21.42 -6.20 13.16
CA ILE A 374 20.40 -7.23 12.88
C ILE A 374 19.15 -6.68 12.21
N ALA A 375 18.90 -5.37 12.32
CA ALA A 375 17.79 -4.72 11.63
C ALA A 375 18.09 -3.25 11.36
N MET A 376 17.50 -2.72 10.28
CA MET A 376 17.58 -1.32 9.90
C MET A 376 16.18 -0.80 9.51
N LEU A 377 15.76 0.29 10.14
CA LEU A 377 14.56 1.06 9.79
C LEU A 377 15.02 2.27 8.98
N HIS A 378 14.81 2.20 7.66
CA HIS A 378 15.18 3.26 6.72
C HIS A 378 14.04 4.26 6.54
N SER A 379 14.35 5.55 6.62
CA SER A 379 13.46 6.58 6.08
C SER A 379 14.25 7.52 5.19
N GLU A 380 13.96 7.50 3.89
CA GLU A 380 14.28 8.58 2.98
C GLU A 380 13.06 9.51 2.86
N PRO A 381 13.07 10.69 3.49
CA PRO A 381 12.29 11.82 2.99
C PRO A 381 13.05 12.47 1.83
N LYS A 382 12.34 13.17 0.96
CA LYS A 382 12.86 13.88 -0.23
C LYS A 382 13.83 15.05 0.09
N THR A 383 14.44 15.07 1.26
CA THR A 383 15.39 16.06 1.75
C THR A 383 16.57 15.35 2.41
N THR A 384 17.76 15.94 2.26
CA THR A 384 19.14 15.47 2.52
C THR A 384 19.49 14.86 3.89
N ILE A 385 18.51 14.55 4.75
CA ILE A 385 18.74 13.92 6.05
C ILE A 385 18.44 12.43 5.91
N TYR A 386 19.50 11.63 5.87
CA TYR A 386 19.37 10.17 5.90
C TYR A 386 19.06 9.70 7.32
N PHE A 387 18.04 8.85 7.48
CA PHE A 387 17.63 8.29 8.77
C PHE A 387 17.95 6.81 8.82
N TYR A 388 18.80 6.42 9.78
CA TYR A 388 19.10 5.01 10.06
C TYR A 388 18.88 4.73 11.53
N THR A 389 17.80 4.02 11.86
CA THR A 389 17.71 3.37 13.18
C THR A 389 18.09 1.92 12.97
N PHE A 390 19.15 1.47 13.61
CA PHE A 390 19.52 0.06 13.59
C PHE A 390 19.43 -0.57 14.97
N ILE A 391 19.16 -1.87 14.96
CA ILE A 391 19.07 -2.71 16.15
C ILE A 391 20.26 -3.65 16.08
N THR A 392 20.93 -3.82 17.21
CA THR A 392 22.08 -4.71 17.34
C THR A 392 21.71 -6.03 18.00
N ILE A 393 22.59 -7.04 18.01
CA ILE A 393 22.31 -8.36 18.62
C ILE A 393 21.95 -8.21 20.09
N GLN A 394 22.58 -7.26 20.79
CA GLN A 394 22.34 -7.03 22.21
C GLN A 394 21.02 -6.27 22.49
N GLY A 395 20.22 -5.99 21.46
CA GLY A 395 18.94 -5.28 21.60
C GLY A 395 19.08 -3.78 21.75
N HIS A 396 20.29 -3.23 21.61
CA HIS A 396 20.49 -1.79 21.60
C HIS A 396 19.93 -1.19 20.32
N SER A 397 19.11 -0.14 20.47
CA SER A 397 18.58 0.63 19.34
C SER A 397 19.31 1.96 19.26
N VAL A 398 19.93 2.24 18.11
CA VAL A 398 20.66 3.49 17.88
C VAL A 398 20.06 4.19 16.68
N SER A 399 19.57 5.41 16.90
CA SER A 399 19.00 6.26 15.85
C SER A 399 20.03 7.28 15.38
N LEU A 400 20.59 7.06 14.20
CA LEU A 400 21.53 7.98 13.59
C LEU A 400 20.82 9.04 12.76
N SER A 401 21.06 10.30 13.10
CA SER A 401 21.01 11.43 12.17
C SER A 401 22.40 11.67 11.56
N GLY A 402 22.51 12.44 10.48
CA GLY A 402 23.77 12.75 9.76
C GLY A 402 24.91 13.40 10.57
N SER A 403 24.77 13.53 11.90
CA SER A 403 25.69 14.20 12.83
C SER A 403 26.36 13.26 13.85
N HIS A 404 26.25 11.94 13.70
CA HIS A 404 26.83 10.96 14.64
C HIS A 404 28.22 10.51 14.22
N ASN A 405 29.14 10.35 15.19
CA ASN A 405 30.46 9.75 14.96
C ASN A 405 30.33 8.22 14.99
N ILE A 406 30.61 7.54 13.87
CA ILE A 406 30.52 6.07 13.78
C ILE A 406 31.84 5.55 13.20
N VAL A 407 32.43 4.56 13.85
CA VAL A 407 33.56 3.80 13.33
C VAL A 407 33.03 2.47 12.80
N VAL A 408 33.19 2.24 11.50
CA VAL A 408 32.86 0.99 10.80
C VAL A 408 34.17 0.38 10.35
N ILE A 409 34.29 -0.95 10.26
CA ILE A 409 35.47 -1.62 9.71
C ILE A 409 35.12 -2.23 8.35
N ALA A 410 35.78 -1.77 7.28
CA ALA A 410 35.83 -2.49 6.02
C ALA A 410 36.94 -3.56 6.06
N LYS A 411 36.68 -4.71 5.42
CA LYS A 411 37.47 -5.96 5.52
C LYS A 411 38.95 -5.86 5.10
N ARG A 412 39.43 -4.73 4.57
CA ARG A 412 40.83 -4.51 4.15
C ARG A 412 41.21 -3.02 4.20
N GLU A 413 42.40 -2.77 4.75
CA GLU A 413 43.26 -1.58 4.67
C GLU A 413 43.28 -0.53 5.79
N THR A 414 44.49 -0.02 5.99
CA THR A 414 45.12 0.54 7.18
C THR A 414 45.37 2.03 7.04
N LYS A 415 44.59 2.86 7.77
CA LYS A 415 45.00 4.11 8.45
C LYS A 415 43.77 4.86 8.95
N SER A 416 43.85 5.38 10.19
CA SER A 416 42.77 6.04 10.92
C SER A 416 42.94 7.56 10.94
N GLN A 417 41.83 8.28 10.72
CA GLN A 417 41.60 9.66 11.16
C GLN A 417 40.17 9.79 11.67
N PHE A 418 39.99 10.47 12.81
CA PHE A 418 38.69 10.85 13.36
C PHE A 418 38.05 11.91 12.48
N ILE A 419 36.81 11.71 12.02
CA ILE A 419 36.08 12.70 11.23
C ILE A 419 34.75 13.03 11.88
N ARG A 420 34.55 14.33 12.09
CA ARG A 420 33.28 15.00 12.39
C ARG A 420 32.44 14.99 11.12
N ALA A 421 31.26 14.36 11.13
CA ALA A 421 30.35 14.45 9.99
C ALA A 421 29.83 15.89 9.88
N SER A 422 30.35 16.65 8.92
CA SER A 422 29.75 17.91 8.47
C SER A 422 28.88 17.65 7.24
N ASN A 423 27.72 18.30 7.21
CA ASN A 423 26.66 18.38 6.18
C ASN A 423 26.87 17.69 4.84
#